data_AF-A0A5C4LA39-F1
#
_entry.id   AF-A0A5C4LA39-F1
#
_cell.length_a   1.000
_cell.length_b   1.000
_cell.length_c   1.000
_cell.angle_alpha   90.00
_cell.angle_beta   90.00
_cell.angle_gamma   90.00
#
_symmetry.space_group_name_H-M   'P 1'
#
loop_
_entity.id
_entity.type
_entity.pdbx_description
1 polymer ?
#
loop_
_entity_poly.entity_id
_entity_poly.type
_entity_poly.pdbx_seq_one_letter_code
_entity_poly.pdbx_strand_id
1 'polypeptide(L)'
;MRRRLTGLGVAAALAAAALAGPARAQAPVAAKEGGSAPLPSQADALVAYVTKALTGHDLPAFERLVNWTGTRAQRKRLTLYQIRSAFGRPIKAAALEPMPADGLAEATARGTLKANMPVTERLRVVFDEPPVEGGAPPTSLFLVGREGGSYRIALLVPTGPPRGK
;
A
#
# COMPACT_ATOMS: atom_id res chain seq x y z
N MET A 1 -38.17 -20.55 68.43
CA MET A 1 -38.14 -20.04 69.82
C MET A 1 -37.21 -18.83 69.89
N ARG A 2 -37.72 -17.71 70.46
CA ARG A 2 -37.04 -16.65 71.25
C ARG A 2 -35.71 -16.06 70.68
N ARG A 3 -35.71 -14.78 70.27
CA ARG A 3 -35.22 -13.57 71.04
C ARG A 3 -33.70 -13.59 71.24
N ARG A 4 -32.88 -12.53 71.13
CA ARG A 4 -32.97 -11.05 71.14
C ARG A 4 -31.52 -10.54 70.83
N LEU A 5 -31.34 -9.42 70.12
CA LEU A 5 -30.73 -8.13 70.59
C LEU A 5 -29.48 -8.30 71.50
N THR A 6 -28.34 -7.63 71.33
CA THR A 6 -28.12 -6.17 71.22
C THR A 6 -26.62 -5.91 71.04
N GLY A 7 -26.24 -4.80 70.39
CA GLY A 7 -24.86 -4.32 70.37
C GLY A 7 -24.74 -2.98 69.67
N LEU A 8 -25.22 -1.92 70.35
CA LEU A 8 -25.11 -0.51 69.95
C LEU A 8 -23.64 -0.06 69.95
N GLY A 9 -23.26 0.71 68.94
CA GLY A 9 -22.04 1.51 68.93
C GLY A 9 -22.19 2.65 67.95
N VAL A 10 -22.79 3.75 68.39
CA VAL A 10 -22.82 5.03 67.67
C VAL A 10 -21.70 5.90 68.21
N ALA A 11 -20.78 6.30 67.35
CA ALA A 11 -19.96 7.48 67.56
C ALA A 11 -19.91 8.25 66.24
N ALA A 12 -20.62 9.38 66.24
CA ALA A 12 -20.58 10.37 65.18
C ALA A 12 -19.30 11.21 65.31
N ALA A 13 -18.62 11.44 64.20
CA ALA A 13 -17.77 12.61 64.03
C ALA A 13 -17.89 13.07 62.57
N LEU A 14 -18.57 14.21 62.39
CA LEU A 14 -18.50 15.01 61.18
C LEU A 14 -17.09 15.57 61.03
N ALA A 15 -16.49 15.42 59.85
CA ALA A 15 -15.52 16.38 59.33
C ALA A 15 -15.60 16.38 57.81
N ALA A 16 -16.04 17.52 57.28
CA ALA A 16 -16.08 17.83 55.87
C ALA A 16 -14.67 17.95 55.29
N ALA A 17 -14.46 17.39 54.11
CA ALA A 17 -13.55 17.96 53.11
C ALA A 17 -13.88 17.36 51.75
N ALA A 18 -14.46 18.20 50.89
CA ALA A 18 -14.61 17.91 49.47
C ALA A 18 -13.23 17.68 48.86
N LEU A 19 -12.98 16.45 48.39
CA LEU A 19 -11.91 16.17 47.45
C LEU A 19 -12.54 15.59 46.20
N ALA A 20 -12.46 16.39 45.14
CA ALA A 20 -12.83 16.07 43.79
C ALA A 20 -12.24 14.70 43.38
N GLY A 21 -13.11 13.70 43.25
CA GLY A 21 -12.77 12.46 42.57
C GLY A 21 -12.62 12.75 41.08
N PRO A 22 -11.56 12.26 40.42
CA PRO A 22 -11.32 12.61 39.03
C PRO A 22 -12.45 12.01 38.19
N ALA A 23 -13.19 12.89 37.52
CA ALA A 23 -13.94 12.51 36.34
C ALA A 23 -13.00 11.69 35.47
N ARG A 24 -13.38 10.43 35.23
CA ARG A 24 -12.71 9.55 34.26
C ARG A 24 -12.89 10.23 32.90
N ALA A 25 -11.97 11.13 32.57
CA ALA A 25 -11.81 11.66 31.25
C ALA A 25 -11.55 10.44 30.36
N GLN A 26 -12.58 10.00 29.65
CA GLN A 26 -12.38 9.15 28.50
C GLN A 26 -11.43 9.95 27.61
N ALA A 27 -10.17 9.52 27.55
CA ALA A 27 -9.24 10.01 26.56
C ALA A 27 -9.98 9.92 25.22
N PRO A 28 -10.02 10.99 24.42
CA PRO A 28 -10.55 10.87 23.08
C PRO A 28 -9.73 9.76 22.43
N VAL A 29 -10.41 8.64 22.15
CA VAL A 29 -9.89 7.65 21.22
C VAL A 29 -9.78 8.45 19.95
N ALA A 30 -8.59 9.00 19.69
CA ALA A 30 -8.26 9.54 18.40
C ALA A 30 -8.55 8.40 17.45
N ALA A 31 -9.69 8.49 16.77
CA ALA A 31 -9.92 7.73 15.58
C ALA A 31 -8.65 7.95 14.77
N LYS A 32 -7.88 6.87 14.56
CA LYS A 32 -6.91 6.85 13.47
C LYS A 32 -7.77 7.07 12.24
N GLU A 33 -7.95 8.35 11.88
CA GLU A 33 -8.43 8.73 10.57
C GLU A 33 -7.61 7.88 9.61
N GLY A 34 -8.31 7.10 8.80
CA GLY A 34 -7.75 6.28 7.73
C GLY A 34 -7.17 7.17 6.64
N GLY A 35 -6.25 8.05 7.02
CA GLY A 35 -5.43 8.87 6.15
C GLY A 35 -4.62 7.92 5.31
N SER A 36 -5.04 7.77 4.06
CA SER A 36 -4.32 7.03 3.05
C SER A 36 -2.88 7.53 3.04
N ALA A 37 -1.91 6.66 3.35
CA ALA A 37 -0.50 7.06 3.42
C ALA A 37 -0.09 7.76 2.10
N PRO A 38 0.64 8.88 2.15
CA PRO A 38 1.00 9.63 0.96
C PRO A 38 1.79 8.76 -0.03
N LEU A 39 1.67 9.07 -1.32
CA LEU A 39 2.47 8.39 -2.34
C LEU A 39 3.96 8.70 -2.15
N PRO A 40 4.86 7.74 -2.45
CA PRO A 40 6.29 7.91 -2.23
C PRO A 40 6.88 8.93 -3.21
N SER A 41 7.65 9.89 -2.71
CA SER A 41 8.38 10.89 -3.52
C SER A 41 9.90 10.64 -3.59
N GLN A 42 10.41 9.74 -2.76
CA GLN A 42 11.82 9.32 -2.72
C GLN A 42 11.98 7.88 -3.19
N ALA A 43 13.13 7.54 -3.79
CA ALA A 43 13.38 6.23 -4.38
C ALA A 43 13.28 5.10 -3.34
N ASP A 44 13.96 5.26 -2.20
CA ASP A 44 13.91 4.28 -1.11
C ASP A 44 12.50 4.13 -0.53
N ALA A 45 11.74 5.24 -0.48
CA ALA A 45 10.35 5.22 -0.05
C ALA A 45 9.46 4.43 -1.04
N LEU A 46 9.71 4.52 -2.34
CA LEU A 46 9.01 3.73 -3.35
C LEU A 46 9.30 2.23 -3.19
N VAL A 47 10.57 1.86 -3.02
CA VAL A 47 10.97 0.46 -2.79
C VAL A 47 10.32 -0.07 -1.52
N ALA A 48 10.40 0.66 -0.41
CA ALA A 48 9.77 0.28 0.85
C ALA A 48 8.24 0.16 0.72
N TYR A 49 7.60 1.10 0.02
CA TYR A 49 6.17 1.10 -0.21
C TYR A 49 5.72 -0.15 -0.98
N VAL A 50 6.40 -0.48 -2.08
CA VAL A 50 6.07 -1.66 -2.91
C VAL A 50 6.34 -2.96 -2.17
N THR A 51 7.50 -3.08 -1.52
CA THR A 51 7.84 -4.27 -0.71
C THR A 51 6.82 -4.49 0.39
N LYS A 52 6.41 -3.44 1.11
CA LYS A 52 5.37 -3.52 2.14
C LYS A 52 4.02 -3.93 1.54
N ALA A 53 3.63 -3.39 0.39
CA ALA A 53 2.37 -3.74 -0.26
C ALA A 53 2.35 -5.21 -0.73
N LEU A 54 3.45 -5.71 -1.31
CA LEU A 54 3.56 -7.09 -1.77
C LEU A 54 3.55 -8.10 -0.61
N THR A 55 4.31 -7.81 0.46
CA THR A 55 4.40 -8.68 1.65
C THR A 55 3.13 -8.65 2.49
N GLY A 56 2.48 -7.49 2.61
CA GLY A 56 1.24 -7.31 3.37
C GLY A 56 -0.04 -7.61 2.59
N HIS A 57 0.06 -8.08 1.35
CA HIS A 57 -1.07 -8.30 0.44
C HIS A 57 -1.97 -7.06 0.26
N ASP A 58 -1.38 -5.86 0.35
CA ASP A 58 -2.11 -4.59 0.34
C ASP A 58 -2.36 -4.13 -1.10
N LEU A 59 -3.37 -4.74 -1.72
CA LEU A 59 -3.82 -4.37 -3.04
C LEU A 59 -4.23 -2.90 -3.14
N PRO A 60 -5.03 -2.33 -2.22
CA PRO A 60 -5.37 -0.92 -2.28
C PRO A 60 -4.15 0.01 -2.30
N ALA A 61 -3.12 -0.26 -1.50
CA ALA A 61 -1.88 0.52 -1.54
C ALA A 61 -1.19 0.41 -2.90
N PHE A 62 -1.08 -0.80 -3.45
CA PHE A 62 -0.46 -1.01 -4.76
C PHE A 62 -1.27 -0.33 -5.89
N GLU A 63 -2.60 -0.47 -5.89
CA GLU A 63 -3.49 0.15 -6.87
C GLU A 63 -3.37 1.67 -6.89
N ARG A 64 -3.20 2.28 -5.71
CA ARG A 64 -2.97 3.72 -5.59
C ARG A 64 -1.68 4.17 -6.24
N LEU A 65 -0.66 3.32 -6.39
CA LEU A 65 0.61 3.67 -7.02
C LEU A 65 0.53 3.66 -8.55
N VAL A 66 -0.40 2.89 -9.12
CA VAL A 66 -0.54 2.74 -10.57
C VAL A 66 -1.25 3.95 -11.18
N ASN A 67 -0.68 4.49 -12.27
CA ASN A 67 -1.37 5.45 -13.11
C ASN A 67 -2.36 4.72 -14.01
N TRP A 68 -3.66 4.89 -13.74
CA TRP A 68 -4.74 4.24 -14.50
C TRP A 68 -5.21 5.04 -15.72
N THR A 69 -4.66 6.22 -15.96
CA THR A 69 -5.05 7.10 -17.07
C THR A 69 -4.93 6.38 -18.40
N GLY A 70 -5.97 6.45 -19.23
CA GLY A 70 -6.02 5.81 -20.55
C GLY A 70 -6.15 4.27 -20.53
N THR A 71 -6.29 3.65 -19.36
CA THR A 71 -6.34 2.19 -19.24
C THR A 71 -7.75 1.65 -19.51
N ARG A 72 -7.86 0.61 -20.35
CA ARG A 72 -9.12 -0.12 -20.59
C ARG A 72 -9.41 -1.11 -19.47
N ALA A 73 -10.68 -1.45 -19.24
CA ALA A 73 -11.09 -2.37 -18.18
C ALA A 73 -10.37 -3.74 -18.21
N GLN A 74 -10.18 -4.31 -19.40
CA GLN A 74 -9.44 -5.57 -19.57
C GLN A 74 -7.98 -5.45 -19.14
N ARG A 75 -7.29 -4.37 -19.53
CA ARG A 75 -5.90 -4.12 -19.11
C ARG A 75 -5.82 -3.94 -17.61
N LYS A 76 -6.73 -3.18 -16.99
CA LYS A 76 -6.80 -3.04 -15.52
C LYS A 76 -6.91 -4.41 -14.85
N ARG A 77 -7.84 -5.26 -15.28
CA ARG A 77 -7.99 -6.62 -14.73
C ARG A 77 -6.71 -7.46 -14.83
N LEU A 78 -6.06 -7.45 -15.99
CA LEU A 78 -4.79 -8.17 -16.20
C LEU A 78 -3.67 -7.63 -15.31
N THR A 79 -3.53 -6.31 -15.21
CA THR A 79 -2.52 -5.68 -14.33
C THR A 79 -2.76 -6.04 -12.87
N LEU A 80 -4.00 -6.00 -12.40
CA LEU A 80 -4.32 -6.39 -11.01
C LEU A 80 -4.08 -7.89 -10.77
N TYR A 81 -4.38 -8.75 -11.75
CA TYR A 81 -4.05 -10.17 -11.66
C TYR A 81 -2.53 -10.38 -11.53
N GLN A 82 -1.73 -9.70 -12.36
CA GLN A 82 -0.27 -9.76 -12.30
C GLN A 82 0.27 -9.27 -10.95
N ILE A 83 -0.24 -8.15 -10.42
CA ILE A 83 0.12 -7.65 -9.09
C ILE A 83 -0.21 -8.68 -8.01
N ARG A 84 -1.43 -9.23 -8.01
CA ARG A 84 -1.83 -10.25 -7.02
C ARG A 84 -0.99 -11.51 -7.11
N SER A 85 -0.51 -11.88 -8.30
CA SER A 85 0.36 -13.05 -8.46
C SER A 85 1.72 -12.88 -7.77
N ALA A 86 2.12 -11.64 -7.44
CA ALA A 86 3.35 -11.34 -6.72
C ALA A 86 3.18 -11.33 -5.18
N PHE A 87 1.96 -11.38 -4.67
CA PHE A 87 1.66 -11.26 -3.24
C PHE A 87 2.13 -12.48 -2.45
N GLY A 88 2.73 -12.22 -1.28
CA GLY A 88 3.18 -13.26 -0.35
C GLY A 88 4.44 -14.00 -0.80
N ARG A 89 4.95 -13.70 -2.00
CA ARG A 89 6.20 -14.25 -2.51
C ARG A 89 7.37 -13.67 -1.73
N PRO A 90 8.29 -14.50 -1.21
CA PRO A 90 9.51 -14.03 -0.56
C PRO A 90 10.30 -13.11 -1.50
N ILE A 91 10.70 -11.93 -1.03
CA ILE A 91 11.45 -10.96 -1.83
C ILE A 91 12.93 -11.09 -1.48
N LYS A 92 13.76 -11.40 -2.46
CA LYS A 92 15.23 -11.43 -2.33
C LYS A 92 15.83 -10.02 -2.39
N ALA A 93 15.37 -9.24 -3.36
CA ALA A 93 15.84 -7.87 -3.59
C ALA A 93 14.77 -7.03 -4.29
N ALA A 94 14.72 -5.75 -3.98
CA ALA A 94 13.93 -4.76 -4.72
C ALA A 94 14.75 -3.48 -4.90
N ALA A 95 14.81 -2.96 -6.12
CA ALA A 95 15.63 -1.80 -6.46
C ALA A 95 15.00 -0.96 -7.57
N LEU A 96 15.11 0.37 -7.44
CA LEU A 96 14.79 1.31 -8.50
C LEU A 96 16.04 1.51 -9.37
N GLU A 97 15.93 1.17 -10.65
CA GLU A 97 17.02 1.26 -11.62
C GLU A 97 16.68 2.28 -12.71
N PRO A 98 17.66 2.98 -13.30
CA PRO A 98 17.42 3.77 -14.51
C PRO A 98 16.80 2.93 -15.62
N MET A 99 15.85 3.51 -16.35
CA MET A 99 15.28 2.85 -17.52
C MET A 99 16.33 2.81 -18.65
N PRO A 100 16.60 1.66 -19.28
CA PRO A 100 17.47 1.61 -20.46
C PRO A 100 16.94 2.51 -21.58
N ALA A 101 17.84 3.11 -22.36
CA ALA A 101 17.48 4.07 -23.42
C ALA A 101 16.48 3.50 -24.44
N ASP A 102 16.58 2.20 -24.71
CA ASP A 102 15.75 1.42 -25.62
C ASP A 102 14.69 0.57 -24.90
N GLY A 103 14.53 0.72 -23.58
CA GLY A 103 13.75 -0.20 -22.75
C GLY A 103 12.25 -0.25 -23.07
N LEU A 104 11.72 0.68 -23.86
CA LEU A 104 10.35 0.66 -24.36
C LEU A 104 10.24 0.35 -25.86
N ALA A 105 11.37 0.30 -26.58
CA ALA A 105 11.42 0.28 -28.04
C ALA A 105 10.58 -0.86 -28.62
N GLU A 106 10.80 -2.09 -28.16
CA GLU A 106 10.06 -3.27 -28.62
C GLU A 106 8.55 -3.13 -28.38
N ALA A 107 8.17 -2.70 -27.18
CA ALA A 107 6.77 -2.61 -26.77
C ALA A 107 6.01 -1.50 -27.53
N THR A 108 6.72 -0.47 -27.98
CA THR A 108 6.14 0.65 -28.75
C THR A 108 6.38 0.56 -30.26
N ALA A 109 7.20 -0.39 -30.74
CA ALA A 109 7.65 -0.45 -32.14
C ALA A 109 6.50 -0.48 -33.15
N ARG A 110 5.39 -1.15 -32.81
CA ARG A 110 4.20 -1.25 -33.68
C ARG A 110 3.33 0.01 -33.68
N GLY A 111 3.62 1.02 -32.85
CA GLY A 111 2.86 2.26 -32.74
C GLY A 111 1.45 2.11 -32.14
N THR A 112 1.08 0.91 -31.68
CA THR A 112 -0.26 0.63 -31.12
C THR A 112 -0.34 0.86 -29.63
N LEU A 113 0.80 0.97 -28.94
CA LEU A 113 0.92 1.18 -27.50
C LEU A 113 1.84 2.37 -27.21
N LYS A 114 1.55 3.07 -26.12
CA LYS A 114 2.41 4.10 -25.52
C LYS A 114 2.39 3.99 -24.00
N ALA A 115 3.43 4.46 -23.33
CA ALA A 115 3.35 4.70 -21.89
C ALA A 115 2.32 5.82 -21.61
N ASN A 116 1.53 5.66 -20.56
CA ASN A 116 0.52 6.67 -20.18
C ASN A 116 1.08 7.84 -19.37
N MET A 117 2.38 7.81 -19.05
CA MET A 117 3.17 8.89 -18.48
C MET A 117 4.65 8.70 -18.85
N PRO A 118 5.51 9.73 -18.74
CA PRO A 118 6.94 9.57 -18.94
C PRO A 118 7.53 8.51 -18.00
N VAL A 119 8.34 7.61 -18.54
CA VAL A 119 9.04 6.56 -17.78
C VAL A 119 10.52 6.93 -17.72
N THR A 120 11.04 7.02 -16.51
CA THR A 120 12.44 7.42 -16.24
C THR A 120 13.20 6.30 -15.54
N GLU A 121 12.51 5.45 -14.80
CA GLU A 121 13.10 4.34 -14.06
C GLU A 121 12.29 3.04 -14.27
N ARG A 122 12.86 1.93 -13.82
CA ARG A 122 12.16 0.66 -13.62
C ARG A 122 12.37 0.19 -12.19
N LEU A 123 11.31 -0.24 -11.54
CA LEU A 123 11.41 -0.94 -10.26
C LEU A 123 11.52 -2.44 -10.54
N ARG A 124 12.66 -3.03 -10.17
CA ARG A 124 12.89 -4.47 -10.24
C ARG A 124 12.65 -5.09 -8.88
N VAL A 125 11.82 -6.13 -8.83
CA VAL A 125 11.59 -6.97 -7.65
C VAL A 125 11.99 -8.38 -8.02
N VAL A 126 13.03 -8.91 -7.37
CA VAL A 126 13.51 -10.28 -7.52
C VAL A 126 13.00 -11.11 -6.35
N PHE A 127 12.31 -12.20 -6.66
CA PHE A 127 11.77 -13.11 -5.64
C PHE A 127 12.82 -14.14 -5.22
N ASP A 128 12.78 -14.55 -3.96
CA ASP A 128 13.65 -15.58 -3.40
C ASP A 128 13.07 -16.97 -3.66
N GLU A 129 13.00 -17.31 -4.94
CA GLU A 129 12.45 -18.56 -5.44
C GLU A 129 13.43 -19.17 -6.44
N PRO A 130 13.50 -20.51 -6.55
CA PRO A 130 14.35 -21.15 -7.53
C PRO A 130 13.95 -20.68 -8.94
N PRO A 131 14.93 -20.43 -9.83
CA PRO A 131 14.63 -20.17 -11.22
C PRO A 131 13.85 -21.32 -11.83
N VAL A 132 12.96 -20.99 -12.77
CA VAL A 132 12.43 -22.01 -13.68
C VAL A 132 13.60 -22.56 -14.48
N GLU A 133 13.62 -23.87 -14.76
CA GLU A 133 14.76 -24.61 -15.31
C GLU A 133 15.49 -23.85 -16.44
N GLY A 134 16.78 -23.56 -16.25
CA GLY A 134 17.63 -22.82 -17.21
C GLY A 134 17.37 -21.31 -17.31
N GLY A 135 16.48 -20.76 -16.50
CA GLY A 135 16.03 -19.37 -16.56
C GLY A 135 16.67 -18.41 -15.54
N ALA A 136 16.32 -17.13 -15.67
CA ALA A 136 16.62 -16.12 -14.67
C ALA A 136 15.72 -16.28 -13.42
N PRO A 137 16.14 -15.77 -12.24
CA PRO A 137 15.29 -15.73 -11.06
C PRO A 137 13.95 -15.04 -11.34
N PRO A 138 12.84 -15.50 -10.75
CA PRO A 138 11.54 -14.88 -10.95
C PRO A 138 11.60 -13.39 -10.59
N THR A 139 11.20 -12.54 -11.54
CA THR A 139 11.35 -11.09 -11.42
C THR A 139 10.08 -10.39 -11.89
N SER A 140 9.64 -9.39 -11.12
CA SER A 140 8.66 -8.40 -11.58
C SER A 140 9.36 -7.09 -11.93
N LEU A 141 9.00 -6.52 -13.07
CA LEU A 141 9.46 -5.21 -13.52
C LEU A 141 8.26 -4.27 -13.62
N PHE A 142 8.36 -3.12 -12.97
CA PHE A 142 7.37 -2.05 -13.06
C PHE A 142 7.98 -0.84 -13.74
N LEU A 143 7.27 -0.27 -14.72
CA LEU A 143 7.67 0.97 -15.37
C LEU A 143 7.38 2.12 -14.41
N VAL A 144 8.36 2.96 -14.12
CA VAL A 144 8.24 4.01 -13.11
C VAL A 144 8.52 5.38 -13.72
N GLY A 145 7.71 6.35 -13.30
CA GLY A 145 7.98 7.77 -13.53
C GLY A 145 7.41 8.61 -12.40
N ARG A 146 7.36 9.93 -12.60
CA ARG A 146 6.84 10.88 -11.62
C ARG A 146 5.63 11.64 -12.14
N GLU A 147 4.65 11.84 -11.27
CA GLU A 147 3.44 12.65 -11.50
C GLU A 147 3.16 13.45 -10.23
N GLY A 148 3.00 14.78 -10.33
CA GLY A 148 2.79 15.63 -9.16
C GLY A 148 3.89 15.52 -8.10
N GLY A 149 5.14 15.27 -8.50
CA GLY A 149 6.28 15.11 -7.59
C GLY A 149 6.35 13.76 -6.86
N SER A 150 5.42 12.84 -7.11
CA SER A 150 5.39 11.51 -6.52
C SER A 150 5.69 10.43 -7.56
N TYR A 151 6.30 9.33 -7.13
CA TYR A 151 6.48 8.15 -7.96
C TYR A 151 5.15 7.47 -8.27
N ARG A 152 5.05 6.98 -9.50
CA ARG A 152 3.89 6.25 -10.02
C ARG A 152 4.36 5.10 -10.90
N ILE A 153 3.55 4.04 -10.98
CA ILE A 153 3.75 2.97 -11.95
C ILE A 153 3.01 3.34 -13.24
N ALA A 154 3.76 3.42 -14.34
CA ALA A 154 3.24 3.64 -15.68
C ALA A 154 2.68 2.35 -16.29
N LEU A 155 1.73 2.49 -17.21
CA LEU A 155 1.17 1.40 -17.99
C LEU A 155 1.32 1.65 -19.49
N LEU A 156 1.46 0.57 -20.25
CA LEU A 156 1.35 0.60 -21.71
C LEU A 156 -0.12 0.54 -22.12
N VAL A 157 -0.60 1.64 -22.69
CA VAL A 157 -1.98 1.85 -23.11
C VAL A 157 -2.08 2.04 -24.63
N PRO A 158 -3.23 1.72 -25.25
CA PRO A 158 -3.43 1.92 -26.69
C PRO A 158 -3.26 3.39 -27.13
N THR A 159 -2.71 3.61 -28.31
CA THR A 159 -2.52 4.95 -28.92
C THR A 159 -3.78 5.48 -29.61
N GLY A 160 -4.73 4.62 -29.98
CA GLY A 160 -5.98 4.98 -30.67
C GLY A 160 -7.24 4.89 -29.80
N PRO A 161 -8.36 5.49 -30.27
CA PRO A 161 -9.64 5.43 -29.57
C PRO A 161 -10.08 3.98 -29.34
N PRO A 162 -10.95 3.71 -28.34
CA PRO A 162 -11.55 2.39 -28.16
C PRO A 162 -12.18 1.97 -29.50
N ARG A 163 -11.71 0.87 -30.11
CA ARG A 163 -12.44 0.30 -31.24
C ARG A 163 -13.79 -0.16 -30.69
N GLY A 164 -14.87 0.35 -31.31
CA GLY A 164 -16.25 0.09 -30.92
C GLY A 164 -16.52 -1.40 -30.76
N LYS A 165 -17.40 -1.73 -29.81
CA LYS A 165 -17.83 -3.09 -29.50
C LYS A 165 -18.47 -3.77 -30.70
#